data_AF-A0A2N1TN00-F1
#
_entry.id   AF-A0A2N1TN00-F1
#
_cell.length_a   1.000
_cell.length_b   1.000
_cell.length_c   1.000
_cell.angle_alpha   90.00
_cell.angle_beta   90.00
_cell.angle_gamma   90.00
#
_symmetry.space_group_name_H-M   'P 1'
#
loop_
_entity.id
_entity.type
_entity.pdbx_description
1 polymer ?
#
loop_
_entity_poly.entity_id
_entity_poly.type
_entity_poly.pdbx_seq_one_letter_code
_entity_poly.pdbx_strand_id
1 'polypeptide(L)'
;MYIKKIRTDHMKKIIFFLITILAITGCSKTSSFVYEIKSSSPTVKSTSPRFSFDKSHLIDGDTKTSWQIRTAKGGVGEWLELKLREPMDISEIVISNGFQLMDPEYGDLYFLNSRLRKVYICGDDIKCADFNLIDTKDKVRLKVNFSKVMNIKIYIKDVYSGSRWPQDLAVGEIRLVKKISMAEILIVVLAIAGIMGFLIIFIKSSVRNVFFEKLNSLVSSKHKDVASKVEIMEYDSTTTFNQEAYDKGKAFEEHIARMFGSQKDDCTIVHWTNDIHTKKKDIYVESDQNPDFIIRHNPTGKEFAVECKFRSHLWKRKGTNQKVLKWASHEQILHYDTFSKQRNMPVFIVIGLGGKPDQPMFKFCIPLEKARYVDLFISLFYRYPLGDKFIWGNGMLS
;
A
#
# COMPACT_ATOMS: atom_id res chain seq x y z
N MET A 1 -14.29 16.03 7.18
CA MET A 1 -13.97 14.63 6.77
C MET A 1 -13.56 14.49 5.29
N TYR A 2 -14.05 15.35 4.39
CA TYR A 2 -13.65 15.40 2.97
C TYR A 2 -12.12 15.59 2.75
N ILE A 3 -11.46 16.43 3.53
CA ILE A 3 -10.04 16.80 3.34
C ILE A 3 -9.06 15.64 3.64
N LYS A 4 -9.39 14.74 4.58
CA LYS A 4 -8.52 13.61 4.94
C LYS A 4 -8.63 12.47 3.92
N LYS A 5 -9.83 12.23 3.37
CA LYS A 5 -10.06 11.28 2.27
C LYS A 5 -9.39 11.77 0.98
N ILE A 6 -9.54 13.06 0.65
CA ILE A 6 -8.85 13.71 -0.48
C ILE A 6 -7.32 13.61 -0.33
N ARG A 7 -6.76 13.83 0.86
CA ARG A 7 -5.29 13.80 1.07
C ARG A 7 -4.68 12.40 0.96
N THR A 8 -5.39 11.38 1.42
CA THR A 8 -4.91 9.98 1.35
C THR A 8 -5.10 9.43 -0.06
N ASP A 9 -6.18 9.83 -0.73
CA ASP A 9 -6.48 9.43 -2.11
C ASP A 9 -5.58 10.17 -3.11
N HIS A 10 -5.27 11.46 -2.89
CA HIS A 10 -4.25 12.18 -3.68
C HIS A 10 -2.84 11.65 -3.43
N MET A 11 -2.44 11.33 -2.19
CA MET A 11 -1.14 10.70 -1.96
C MET A 11 -1.05 9.33 -2.63
N LYS A 12 -2.12 8.52 -2.57
CA LYS A 12 -2.16 7.24 -3.30
C LYS A 12 -2.12 7.44 -4.80
N LYS A 13 -2.84 8.44 -5.36
CA LYS A 13 -2.82 8.79 -6.79
C LYS A 13 -1.47 9.34 -7.23
N ILE A 14 -0.80 10.15 -6.39
CA ILE A 14 0.55 10.66 -6.66
C ILE A 14 1.58 9.53 -6.57
N ILE A 15 1.53 8.68 -5.55
CA ILE A 15 2.40 7.49 -5.46
C ILE A 15 2.15 6.56 -6.65
N PHE A 16 0.89 6.34 -7.03
CA PHE A 16 0.54 5.55 -8.20
C PHE A 16 1.03 6.20 -9.50
N PHE A 17 0.91 7.52 -9.62
CA PHE A 17 1.43 8.31 -10.76
C PHE A 17 2.97 8.29 -10.83
N LEU A 18 3.65 8.29 -9.69
CA LEU A 18 5.10 8.16 -9.59
C LEU A 18 5.57 6.73 -9.91
N ILE A 19 4.84 5.72 -9.47
CA ILE A 19 5.05 4.32 -9.85
C ILE A 19 4.82 4.13 -11.36
N THR A 20 3.80 4.77 -11.95
CA THR A 20 3.60 4.73 -13.41
C THR A 20 4.68 5.51 -14.16
N ILE A 21 5.18 6.65 -13.68
CA ILE A 21 6.33 7.34 -14.29
C ILE A 21 7.60 6.47 -14.25
N LEU A 22 7.86 5.78 -13.13
CA LEU A 22 8.95 4.79 -13.02
C LEU A 22 8.73 3.57 -13.93
N ALA A 23 7.48 3.21 -14.23
CA ALA A 23 7.16 2.16 -15.20
C ALA A 23 7.34 2.63 -16.66
N ILE A 24 7.15 3.92 -16.95
CA ILE A 24 7.30 4.50 -18.29
C ILE A 24 8.77 4.57 -18.72
N THR A 25 9.73 4.78 -17.80
CA THR A 25 11.17 4.76 -18.13
C THR A 25 11.70 3.35 -18.45
N GLY A 26 10.96 2.29 -18.10
CA GLY A 26 11.29 0.90 -18.43
C GLY A 26 10.74 0.38 -19.76
N CYS A 27 9.98 1.18 -20.51
CA CYS A 27 9.25 0.73 -21.70
C CYS A 27 9.89 1.17 -23.02
N SER A 28 11.23 1.20 -23.07
CA SER A 28 11.90 1.40 -24.34
C SER A 28 11.94 0.10 -25.15
N LYS A 29 11.55 0.17 -26.43
CA LYS A 29 11.48 -1.00 -27.32
C LYS A 29 12.89 -1.55 -27.54
N THR A 30 13.09 -2.87 -27.51
CA THR A 30 14.42 -3.45 -27.69
C THR A 30 15.06 -3.06 -29.03
N SER A 31 14.25 -2.86 -30.07
CA SER A 31 14.69 -2.33 -31.36
C SER A 31 15.33 -0.94 -31.33
N SER A 32 15.07 -0.11 -30.32
CA SER A 32 15.77 1.18 -30.21
C SER A 32 17.22 1.03 -29.76
N PHE A 33 17.59 -0.11 -29.19
CA PHE A 33 18.94 -0.35 -28.67
C PHE A 33 19.78 -1.27 -29.55
N VAL A 34 19.15 -2.16 -30.30
CA VAL A 34 19.84 -3.08 -31.21
C VAL A 34 20.00 -2.41 -32.58
N TYR A 35 21.21 -2.42 -33.15
CA TYR A 35 21.45 -1.90 -34.50
C TYR A 35 21.74 -3.00 -35.53
N GLU A 36 22.20 -4.17 -35.08
CA GLU A 36 22.53 -5.30 -35.94
C GLU A 36 22.18 -6.60 -35.23
N ILE A 37 21.63 -7.56 -35.98
CA ILE A 37 21.42 -8.94 -35.52
C ILE A 37 22.21 -9.88 -36.42
N LYS A 38 23.10 -10.66 -35.82
CA LYS A 38 23.86 -11.71 -36.50
C LYS A 38 23.35 -13.09 -36.10
N SER A 39 23.63 -14.06 -36.96
CA SER A 39 23.35 -15.47 -36.71
C SER A 39 24.38 -16.33 -37.41
N SER A 40 24.62 -17.54 -36.88
CA SER A 40 25.48 -18.55 -37.50
C SER A 40 24.89 -19.13 -38.78
N SER A 41 23.56 -19.17 -38.86
CA SER A 41 22.82 -19.75 -39.98
C SER A 41 21.99 -18.71 -40.73
N PRO A 42 21.80 -18.88 -42.05
CA PRO A 42 20.90 -18.03 -42.83
C PRO A 42 19.44 -18.23 -42.40
N THR A 43 18.67 -17.15 -42.49
CA THR A 43 17.23 -17.17 -42.26
C THR A 43 16.50 -18.07 -43.27
N VAL A 44 15.49 -18.82 -42.81
CA VAL A 44 14.60 -19.60 -43.68
C VAL A 44 13.86 -18.66 -44.63
N LYS A 45 13.87 -18.97 -45.92
CA LYS A 45 12.98 -18.32 -46.89
C LYS A 45 11.65 -19.04 -46.89
N SER A 46 10.57 -18.31 -46.57
CA SER A 46 9.21 -18.86 -46.66
C SER A 46 8.83 -19.15 -48.11
N THR A 47 8.14 -20.26 -48.33
CA THR A 47 7.49 -20.58 -49.62
C THR A 47 6.11 -19.94 -49.73
N SER A 48 5.53 -19.50 -48.61
CA SER A 48 4.24 -18.80 -48.55
C SER A 48 4.48 -17.29 -48.39
N PRO A 49 3.80 -16.44 -49.17
CA PRO A 49 3.89 -14.99 -49.00
C PRO A 49 3.30 -14.52 -47.67
N ARG A 50 2.58 -15.38 -46.93
CA ARG A 50 1.98 -15.07 -45.62
C ARG A 50 3.01 -14.97 -44.50
N PHE A 51 4.19 -15.57 -44.67
CA PHE A 51 5.20 -15.63 -43.62
C PHE A 51 6.50 -15.00 -44.08
N SER A 52 7.10 -14.23 -43.17
CA SER A 52 8.49 -13.82 -43.22
C SER A 52 9.15 -14.31 -41.94
N PHE A 53 10.45 -14.61 -42.01
CA PHE A 53 11.21 -15.12 -40.87
C PHE A 53 12.44 -14.26 -40.57
N ASP A 54 12.39 -12.98 -40.96
CA ASP A 54 13.52 -12.06 -40.83
C ASP A 54 14.01 -11.90 -39.38
N LYS A 55 15.30 -11.59 -39.21
CA LYS A 55 15.90 -11.40 -37.88
C LYS A 55 15.27 -10.25 -37.12
N SER A 56 14.74 -9.24 -37.82
CA SER A 56 14.03 -8.11 -37.21
C SER A 56 12.82 -8.53 -36.39
N HIS A 57 12.22 -9.69 -36.68
CA HIS A 57 11.12 -10.25 -35.88
C HIS A 57 11.53 -10.58 -34.43
N LEU A 58 12.82 -10.73 -34.14
CA LEU A 58 13.29 -10.92 -32.76
C LEU A 58 13.09 -9.69 -31.87
N ILE A 59 12.83 -8.51 -32.44
CA ILE A 59 12.82 -7.23 -31.73
C ILE A 59 11.72 -6.27 -32.23
N ASP A 60 10.75 -6.77 -33.01
CA ASP A 60 9.67 -5.98 -33.58
C ASP A 60 8.54 -5.72 -32.57
N GLY A 61 8.51 -6.48 -31.48
CA GLY A 61 7.50 -6.40 -30.43
C GLY A 61 6.23 -7.20 -30.72
N ASP A 62 6.17 -7.96 -31.81
CA ASP A 62 5.04 -8.82 -32.19
C ASP A 62 5.36 -10.29 -31.91
N THR A 63 4.72 -10.86 -30.89
CA THR A 63 4.93 -12.28 -30.54
C THR A 63 4.36 -13.25 -31.58
N LYS A 64 3.59 -12.77 -32.57
CA LYS A 64 3.03 -13.57 -33.66
C LYS A 64 3.93 -13.61 -34.88
N THR A 65 5.07 -12.93 -34.90
CA THR A 65 6.14 -13.13 -35.88
C THR A 65 7.21 -14.05 -35.27
N SER A 66 8.15 -14.51 -36.10
CA SER A 66 9.32 -15.23 -35.59
C SER A 66 10.50 -15.08 -36.53
N TRP A 67 11.71 -15.17 -35.97
CA TRP A 67 12.90 -15.50 -36.74
C TRP A 67 13.06 -17.02 -36.80
N GLN A 68 13.43 -17.54 -37.97
CA GLN A 68 13.62 -18.98 -38.17
C GLN A 68 14.90 -19.32 -38.91
N ILE A 69 15.53 -20.43 -38.49
CA ILE A 69 16.64 -21.09 -39.18
C ILE A 69 16.33 -22.57 -39.37
N ARG A 70 16.85 -23.15 -40.45
CA ARG A 70 16.71 -24.58 -40.75
C ARG A 70 18.08 -25.26 -40.67
N THR A 71 18.23 -26.19 -39.74
CA THR A 71 19.46 -26.99 -39.62
C THR A 71 19.14 -28.46 -39.33
N ALA A 72 20.07 -29.35 -39.64
CA ALA A 72 19.90 -30.79 -39.43
C ALA A 72 19.61 -31.16 -37.96
N LYS A 73 20.04 -30.32 -37.01
CA LYS A 73 19.84 -30.52 -35.56
C LYS A 73 18.77 -29.59 -34.97
N GLY A 74 17.87 -29.03 -35.79
CA GLY A 74 16.79 -28.18 -35.31
C GLY A 74 17.26 -26.91 -34.58
N GLY A 75 18.44 -26.40 -34.94
CA GLY A 75 19.07 -25.23 -34.32
C GLY A 75 20.12 -25.53 -33.25
N VAL A 76 20.31 -26.78 -32.80
CA VAL A 76 21.34 -27.09 -31.79
C VAL A 76 22.75 -26.85 -32.34
N GLY A 77 23.53 -26.06 -31.61
CA GLY A 77 24.88 -25.63 -31.99
C GLY A 77 24.93 -24.27 -32.68
N GLU A 78 23.77 -23.75 -33.11
CA GLU A 78 23.66 -22.44 -33.73
C GLU A 78 23.71 -21.32 -32.69
N TRP A 79 23.91 -20.09 -33.15
CA TRP A 79 23.89 -18.90 -32.29
C TRP A 79 23.26 -17.71 -33.01
N LEU A 80 22.77 -16.77 -32.21
CA LEU A 80 22.43 -15.42 -32.64
C LEU A 80 23.12 -14.39 -31.75
N GLU A 81 23.36 -13.21 -32.28
CA GLU A 81 24.02 -12.12 -31.58
C GLU A 81 23.28 -10.81 -31.83
N LEU A 82 22.91 -10.13 -30.73
CA LEU A 82 22.34 -8.79 -30.75
C LEU A 82 23.45 -7.78 -30.47
N LYS A 83 23.66 -6.85 -31.40
CA LYS A 83 24.63 -5.76 -31.22
C LYS A 83 23.95 -4.47 -30.82
N LEU A 84 24.44 -3.87 -29.74
CA LEU A 84 23.85 -2.71 -29.10
C LEU A 84 24.48 -1.42 -29.63
N ARG A 85 23.67 -0.36 -29.75
CA ARG A 85 24.10 0.97 -30.22
C ARG A 85 25.07 1.64 -29.26
N GLU A 86 24.97 1.31 -27.99
CA GLU A 86 25.72 1.89 -26.88
C GLU A 86 25.96 0.82 -25.81
N PRO A 87 26.99 0.98 -24.94
CA PRO A 87 27.23 0.05 -23.84
C PRO A 87 26.04 0.06 -22.86
N MET A 88 25.51 -1.11 -22.53
CA MET A 88 24.31 -1.23 -21.69
C MET A 88 24.50 -2.15 -20.49
N ASP A 89 23.95 -1.74 -19.36
CA ASP A 89 23.76 -2.62 -18.20
C ASP A 89 22.45 -3.40 -18.36
N ILE A 90 22.49 -4.73 -18.39
CA ILE A 90 21.32 -5.60 -18.61
C ILE A 90 21.11 -6.50 -17.39
N SER A 91 19.88 -6.54 -16.92
CA SER A 91 19.45 -7.32 -15.74
C SER A 91 18.60 -8.54 -16.09
N GLU A 92 17.85 -8.49 -17.18
CA GLU A 92 17.06 -9.62 -17.66
C GLU A 92 17.05 -9.65 -19.19
N ILE A 93 16.96 -10.86 -19.74
CA ILE A 93 16.60 -11.13 -21.12
C ILE A 93 15.27 -11.87 -21.10
N VAL A 94 14.26 -11.33 -21.76
CA VAL A 94 12.91 -11.90 -21.79
C VAL A 94 12.66 -12.46 -23.18
N ILE A 95 12.32 -13.75 -23.26
CA ILE A 95 12.11 -14.46 -24.53
C ILE A 95 10.65 -14.88 -24.64
N SER A 96 10.00 -14.49 -25.74
CA SER A 96 8.75 -15.08 -26.20
C SER A 96 9.14 -16.18 -27.19
N ASN A 97 9.19 -17.41 -26.69
CA ASN A 97 9.78 -18.54 -27.40
C ASN A 97 8.87 -19.04 -28.54
N GLY A 98 9.45 -19.73 -29.53
CA GLY A 98 8.71 -20.36 -30.63
C GLY A 98 7.98 -19.39 -31.56
N PHE A 99 7.23 -19.93 -32.52
CA PHE A 99 6.37 -19.15 -33.41
C PHE A 99 4.95 -19.13 -32.85
N GLN A 100 4.55 -18.09 -32.11
CA GLN A 100 3.33 -18.14 -31.29
C GLN A 100 2.01 -17.95 -32.05
N LEU A 101 2.07 -17.83 -33.38
CA LEU A 101 0.91 -17.66 -34.23
C LEU A 101 0.06 -18.95 -34.27
N MET A 102 -1.24 -18.80 -34.01
CA MET A 102 -2.24 -19.81 -34.33
C MET A 102 -2.73 -19.58 -35.76
N ASP A 103 -2.31 -20.44 -36.68
CA ASP A 103 -2.63 -20.32 -38.10
C ASP A 103 -3.91 -21.08 -38.45
N PRO A 104 -4.83 -20.51 -39.25
CA PRO A 104 -6.06 -21.21 -39.65
C PRO A 104 -5.84 -22.47 -40.49
N GLU A 105 -4.73 -22.55 -41.23
CA GLU A 105 -4.44 -23.65 -42.16
C GLU A 105 -3.54 -24.71 -41.51
N TYR A 106 -2.50 -24.25 -40.80
CA TYR A 106 -1.50 -25.14 -40.21
C TYR A 106 -1.80 -25.50 -38.75
N GLY A 107 -2.60 -24.69 -38.06
CA GLY A 107 -2.86 -24.81 -36.63
C GLY A 107 -1.81 -24.09 -35.80
N ASP A 108 -1.48 -24.65 -34.63
CA ASP A 108 -0.63 -23.99 -33.65
C ASP A 108 0.86 -24.07 -34.02
N LEU A 109 1.39 -23.03 -34.66
CA LEU A 109 2.77 -23.02 -35.18
C LEU A 109 3.84 -23.15 -34.10
N TYR A 110 3.49 -22.92 -32.83
CA TYR A 110 4.39 -23.04 -31.68
C TYR A 110 4.85 -24.49 -31.48
N PHE A 111 3.93 -25.45 -31.63
CA PHE A 111 4.23 -26.87 -31.47
C PHE A 111 4.73 -27.53 -32.76
N LEU A 112 4.43 -26.92 -33.91
CA LEU A 112 4.87 -27.44 -35.21
C LEU A 112 6.36 -27.20 -35.47
N ASN A 113 6.93 -26.12 -34.95
CA ASN A 113 8.33 -25.75 -35.11
C ASN A 113 9.16 -26.15 -33.88
N SER A 114 10.46 -26.35 -34.10
CA SER A 114 11.40 -26.47 -32.98
C SER A 114 11.53 -25.12 -32.26
N ARG A 115 11.79 -25.17 -30.96
CA ARG A 115 11.86 -23.98 -30.08
C ARG A 115 12.88 -24.19 -28.97
N LEU A 116 13.36 -23.10 -28.37
CA LEU A 116 14.48 -23.15 -27.43
C LEU A 116 14.14 -23.98 -26.18
N ARG A 117 15.03 -24.89 -25.78
CA ARG A 117 14.96 -25.62 -24.50
C ARG A 117 16.09 -25.22 -23.56
N LYS A 118 17.30 -25.10 -24.09
CA LYS A 118 18.48 -24.66 -23.33
C LYS A 118 19.33 -23.73 -24.17
N VAL A 119 19.77 -22.64 -23.55
CA VAL A 119 20.66 -21.66 -24.17
C VAL A 119 21.82 -21.33 -23.25
N TYR A 120 22.95 -20.97 -23.83
CA TYR A 120 24.09 -20.39 -23.14
C TYR A 120 24.23 -18.96 -23.63
N ILE A 121 24.11 -17.98 -22.74
CA ILE A 121 24.07 -16.56 -23.12
C ILE A 121 25.31 -15.87 -22.59
N CYS A 122 26.00 -15.12 -23.46
CA CYS A 122 27.17 -14.33 -23.13
C CYS A 122 26.95 -12.84 -23.39
N GLY A 123 27.45 -11.99 -22.49
CA GLY A 123 27.67 -10.57 -22.71
C GLY A 123 29.14 -10.32 -23.08
N ASP A 124 29.39 -9.77 -24.27
CA ASP A 124 30.73 -9.56 -24.87
C ASP A 124 31.66 -10.77 -24.79
N ASP A 125 31.11 -11.99 -24.85
CA ASP A 125 31.83 -13.26 -24.68
C ASP A 125 32.63 -13.42 -23.35
N ILE A 126 32.44 -12.51 -22.38
CA ILE A 126 33.16 -12.52 -21.09
C ILE A 126 32.28 -13.09 -19.96
N LYS A 127 31.04 -12.61 -19.85
CA LYS A 127 30.11 -13.05 -18.80
C LYS A 127 29.05 -13.94 -19.41
N CYS A 128 29.05 -15.21 -19.05
CA CYS A 128 28.14 -16.18 -19.64
C CYS A 128 27.38 -17.02 -18.59
N ALA A 129 26.20 -17.51 -18.96
CA ALA A 129 25.41 -18.42 -18.14
C ALA A 129 24.52 -19.33 -18.98
N ASP A 130 24.30 -20.55 -18.49
CA ASP A 130 23.30 -21.49 -19.03
C ASP A 130 21.91 -21.20 -18.47
N PHE A 131 20.91 -21.30 -19.34
CA PHE A 131 19.50 -21.14 -19.00
C PHE A 131 18.68 -22.25 -19.63
N ASN A 132 17.79 -22.84 -18.83
CA ASN A 132 16.74 -23.72 -19.33
C ASN A 132 15.46 -22.90 -19.50
N LEU A 133 14.79 -23.08 -20.63
CA LEU A 133 13.50 -22.49 -20.92
C LEU A 133 12.44 -23.57 -20.74
N ILE A 134 11.40 -23.26 -19.97
CA ILE A 134 10.22 -24.11 -19.88
C ILE A 134 9.42 -24.03 -21.19
N ASP A 135 8.77 -25.13 -21.54
CA ASP A 135 7.93 -25.25 -22.73
C ASP A 135 6.59 -24.54 -22.55
N THR A 136 6.59 -23.22 -22.69
CA THR A 136 5.39 -22.38 -22.55
C THR A 136 5.35 -21.27 -23.59
N LYS A 137 4.13 -20.86 -23.95
CA LYS A 137 3.88 -19.66 -24.75
C LYS A 137 4.06 -18.37 -23.96
N ASP A 138 4.05 -18.44 -22.62
CA ASP A 138 4.34 -17.30 -21.76
C ASP A 138 5.77 -16.80 -21.94
N LYS A 139 6.00 -15.54 -21.56
CA LYS A 139 7.32 -14.93 -21.60
C LYS A 139 8.23 -15.54 -20.55
N VAL A 140 9.37 -16.07 -20.98
CA VAL A 140 10.41 -16.60 -20.09
C VAL A 140 11.41 -15.50 -19.76
N ARG A 141 11.66 -15.27 -18.47
CA ARG A 141 12.59 -14.24 -17.99
C ARG A 141 13.90 -14.87 -17.52
N LEU A 142 14.99 -14.53 -18.19
CA LEU A 142 16.33 -15.02 -17.90
C LEU A 142 17.10 -13.92 -17.18
N LYS A 143 17.37 -14.11 -15.89
CA LYS A 143 18.12 -13.13 -15.08
C LYS A 143 19.59 -13.18 -15.47
N VAL A 144 20.13 -12.03 -15.88
CA VAL A 144 21.54 -11.82 -16.20
C VAL A 144 22.10 -10.67 -15.36
N ASN A 145 23.42 -10.53 -15.27
CA ASN A 145 24.05 -9.39 -14.62
C ASN A 145 25.20 -8.89 -15.49
N PHE A 146 24.82 -8.40 -16.66
CA PHE A 146 25.74 -7.83 -17.63
C PHE A 146 25.91 -6.34 -17.35
N SER A 147 27.15 -5.86 -17.47
CA SER A 147 27.47 -4.47 -17.19
C SER A 147 28.25 -3.90 -18.35
N LYS A 148 27.76 -2.79 -18.90
CA LYS A 148 28.33 -2.07 -20.04
C LYS A 148 28.62 -2.97 -21.26
N VAL A 149 27.73 -3.91 -21.55
CA VAL A 149 27.94 -4.82 -22.68
C VAL A 149 27.56 -4.17 -24.00
N MET A 150 28.27 -4.52 -25.07
CA MET A 150 27.98 -4.08 -26.44
C MET A 150 27.31 -5.18 -27.27
N ASN A 151 27.52 -6.45 -26.91
CA ASN A 151 27.03 -7.61 -27.64
C ASN A 151 26.41 -8.61 -26.68
N ILE A 152 25.28 -9.18 -27.09
CA ILE A 152 24.62 -10.28 -26.38
C ILE A 152 24.51 -11.45 -27.34
N LYS A 153 25.22 -12.53 -27.04
CA LYS A 153 25.27 -13.72 -27.89
C LYS A 153 24.58 -14.89 -27.20
N ILE A 154 23.63 -15.49 -27.89
CA ILE A 154 22.81 -16.61 -27.43
C ILE A 154 23.20 -17.84 -28.23
N TYR A 155 23.85 -18.79 -27.58
CA TYR A 155 24.19 -20.09 -28.14
C TYR A 155 23.07 -21.08 -27.84
N ILE A 156 22.53 -21.73 -28.86
CA ILE A 156 21.45 -22.71 -28.76
C ILE A 156 22.08 -24.05 -28.37
N LYS A 157 21.86 -24.46 -27.12
CA LYS A 157 22.40 -25.72 -26.59
C LYS A 157 21.45 -26.88 -26.77
N ASP A 158 20.16 -26.59 -26.82
CA ASP A 158 19.12 -27.62 -26.85
C ASP A 158 17.75 -27.06 -27.27
N VAL A 159 16.90 -27.92 -27.82
CA VAL A 159 15.59 -27.53 -28.35
C VAL A 159 14.49 -28.53 -27.99
N TYR A 160 13.26 -28.03 -27.89
CA TYR A 160 12.06 -28.85 -28.02
C TYR A 160 11.82 -29.07 -29.50
N SER A 161 11.69 -30.33 -29.92
CA SER A 161 11.48 -30.66 -31.33
C SER A 161 10.05 -30.31 -31.76
N GLY A 162 9.92 -29.70 -32.93
CA GLY A 162 8.63 -29.45 -33.57
C GLY A 162 8.00 -30.72 -34.15
N SER A 163 6.68 -30.84 -34.12
CA SER A 163 5.97 -32.02 -34.63
C SER A 163 5.91 -32.11 -36.16
N ARG A 164 6.08 -30.98 -36.87
CA ARG A 164 6.00 -30.92 -38.35
C ARG A 164 7.31 -30.45 -38.98
N TRP A 165 7.97 -29.47 -38.38
CA TRP A 165 9.23 -28.90 -38.86
C TRP A 165 10.30 -29.00 -37.77
N PRO A 166 10.75 -30.22 -37.42
CA PRO A 166 11.74 -30.43 -36.36
C PRO A 166 13.11 -29.81 -36.67
N GLN A 167 13.38 -29.51 -37.94
CA GLN A 167 14.62 -28.87 -38.40
C GLN A 167 14.55 -27.34 -38.34
N ASP A 168 13.37 -26.77 -38.16
CA ASP A 168 13.14 -25.32 -38.18
C ASP A 168 13.04 -24.80 -36.75
N LEU A 169 14.10 -24.13 -36.29
CA LEU A 169 14.09 -23.44 -35.01
C LEU A 169 13.37 -22.11 -35.18
N ALA A 170 12.31 -21.89 -34.41
CA ALA A 170 11.62 -20.62 -34.31
C ALA A 170 11.89 -19.93 -32.97
N VAL A 171 12.16 -18.63 -33.05
CA VAL A 171 12.25 -17.73 -31.91
C VAL A 171 11.38 -16.52 -32.20
N GLY A 172 10.41 -16.23 -31.34
CA GLY A 172 9.47 -15.12 -31.51
C GLY A 172 10.16 -13.79 -31.24
N GLU A 173 10.22 -13.40 -29.97
CA GLU A 173 10.66 -12.06 -29.55
C GLU A 173 11.69 -12.14 -28.42
N ILE A 174 12.70 -11.28 -28.45
CA ILE A 174 13.72 -11.10 -27.42
C ILE A 174 13.68 -9.65 -26.94
N ARG A 175 13.50 -9.50 -25.63
CA ARG A 175 13.49 -8.19 -24.97
C ARG A 175 14.61 -8.06 -23.96
N LEU A 176 15.34 -6.96 -24.05
CA LEU A 176 16.41 -6.61 -23.12
C LEU A 176 15.87 -5.68 -22.02
N VAL A 177 16.08 -6.05 -20.76
CA VAL A 177 15.69 -5.25 -19.60
C VAL A 177 16.92 -4.58 -19.01
N LYS A 178 16.99 -3.24 -19.14
CA LYS A 178 18.08 -2.44 -18.57
C LYS A 178 18.14 -2.63 -17.05
N LYS A 179 19.35 -2.67 -16.51
CA LYS A 179 19.57 -2.55 -15.07
C LYS A 179 19.29 -1.09 -14.69
N ILE A 180 18.32 -0.86 -13.82
CA ILE A 180 18.06 0.49 -13.32
C ILE A 180 19.22 0.85 -12.39
N SER A 181 19.94 1.92 -12.71
CA SER A 181 21.03 2.38 -11.86
C SER A 181 20.49 3.00 -10.57
N MET A 182 21.15 2.74 -9.44
CA MET A 182 20.83 3.43 -8.18
C MET A 182 20.93 4.95 -8.31
N ALA A 183 21.81 5.44 -9.20
CA ALA A 183 21.90 6.87 -9.50
C ALA A 183 20.66 7.38 -10.26
N GLU A 184 20.10 6.61 -11.20
CA GLU A 184 18.87 6.97 -11.90
C GLU A 184 17.67 6.97 -10.94
N ILE A 185 17.58 5.98 -10.05
CA ILE A 185 16.57 5.96 -8.98
C ILE A 185 16.73 7.19 -8.10
N LEU A 186 17.96 7.52 -7.70
CA LEU A 186 18.23 8.68 -6.86
C LEU A 186 17.87 9.99 -7.57
N ILE A 187 18.19 10.15 -8.86
CA ILE A 187 17.83 11.33 -9.66
C ILE A 187 16.30 11.46 -9.74
N VAL A 188 15.58 10.36 -9.99
CA VAL A 188 14.12 10.36 -10.01
C VAL A 188 13.58 10.72 -8.62
N VAL A 189 14.09 10.13 -7.55
CA VAL A 189 13.70 10.45 -6.17
C VAL A 189 13.98 11.92 -5.83
N LEU A 190 15.13 12.45 -6.23
CA LEU A 190 15.51 13.84 -6.01
C LEU A 190 14.64 14.80 -6.86
N ALA A 191 14.32 14.44 -8.10
CA ALA A 191 13.41 15.21 -8.94
C ALA A 191 12.00 15.25 -8.34
N ILE A 192 11.51 14.10 -7.84
CA ILE A 192 10.24 14.01 -7.13
C ILE A 192 10.28 14.83 -5.84
N ALA A 193 11.35 14.72 -5.06
CA ALA A 193 11.54 15.51 -3.83
C ALA A 193 11.63 17.00 -4.14
N GLY A 194 12.24 17.39 -5.25
CA GLY A 194 12.31 18.76 -5.76
C GLY A 194 10.95 19.28 -6.19
N ILE A 195 10.17 18.49 -6.94
CA ILE A 195 8.80 18.82 -7.33
C ILE A 195 7.88 18.89 -6.12
N MET A 196 8.00 17.96 -5.17
CA MET A 196 7.28 17.98 -3.89
C MET A 196 7.69 19.19 -3.06
N GLY A 197 8.98 19.51 -3.00
CA GLY A 197 9.50 20.70 -2.32
C GLY A 197 8.96 21.98 -2.95
N PHE A 198 8.97 22.06 -4.28
CA PHE A 198 8.40 23.17 -5.03
C PHE A 198 6.89 23.27 -4.82
N LEU A 199 6.14 22.16 -4.88
CA LEU A 199 4.71 22.12 -4.54
C LEU A 199 4.45 22.55 -3.09
N ILE A 200 5.27 22.12 -2.14
CA ILE A 200 5.17 22.56 -0.73
C ILE A 200 5.48 24.05 -0.62
N ILE A 201 6.46 24.57 -1.37
CA ILE A 201 6.80 26.00 -1.39
C ILE A 201 5.73 26.81 -2.12
N PHE A 202 5.10 26.29 -3.16
CA PHE A 202 4.05 26.94 -3.95
C PHE A 202 2.71 26.90 -3.23
N ILE A 203 2.35 25.77 -2.63
CA ILE A 203 1.25 25.65 -1.67
C ILE A 203 1.52 26.53 -0.46
N LYS A 204 2.75 26.52 0.09
CA LYS A 204 3.11 27.51 1.12
C LYS A 204 2.97 28.91 0.54
N SER A 205 3.43 29.28 -0.65
CA SER A 205 3.35 30.67 -1.15
C SER A 205 1.90 31.13 -1.37
N SER A 206 1.06 30.31 -2.02
CA SER A 206 -0.36 30.61 -2.27
C SER A 206 -1.25 30.48 -1.03
N VAL A 207 -0.91 29.65 -0.04
CA VAL A 207 -1.67 29.47 1.22
C VAL A 207 -1.08 30.33 2.35
N ARG A 208 0.19 30.74 2.30
CA ARG A 208 0.88 31.52 3.34
C ARG A 208 0.39 32.95 3.42
N ASN A 209 0.03 33.55 2.28
CA ASN A 209 -0.40 34.95 2.25
C ASN A 209 -1.85 35.17 2.68
N VAL A 210 -2.68 34.11 2.78
CA VAL A 210 -4.11 34.26 3.14
C VAL A 210 -4.53 33.36 4.32
N PHE A 211 -3.91 32.20 4.50
CA PHE A 211 -4.33 31.20 5.49
C PHE A 211 -3.40 31.09 6.70
N PHE A 212 -2.08 31.34 6.55
CA PHE A 212 -1.15 31.15 7.69
C PHE A 212 -1.21 32.25 8.75
N GLU A 213 -1.47 33.51 8.41
CA GLU A 213 -1.71 34.54 9.43
C GLU A 213 -2.98 34.26 10.24
N LYS A 214 -4.02 33.73 9.58
CA LYS A 214 -5.28 33.37 10.23
C LYS A 214 -5.20 32.04 11.00
N LEU A 215 -4.39 31.07 10.56
CA LEU A 215 -4.26 29.76 11.21
C LEU A 215 -3.24 29.75 12.36
N ASN A 216 -2.12 30.48 12.26
CA ASN A 216 -1.16 30.58 13.37
C ASN A 216 -1.74 31.36 14.56
N SER A 217 -2.59 32.35 14.31
CA SER A 217 -3.35 33.01 15.39
C SER A 217 -4.40 32.09 16.03
N LEU A 218 -5.08 31.23 15.24
CA LEU A 218 -6.10 30.30 15.74
C LEU A 218 -5.54 29.02 16.42
N VAL A 219 -4.43 28.45 15.93
CA VAL A 219 -3.83 27.22 16.46
C VAL A 219 -3.02 27.51 17.72
N SER A 220 -2.29 28.63 17.76
CA SER A 220 -1.59 29.08 18.97
C SER A 220 -2.57 29.45 20.09
N SER A 221 -3.74 30.02 19.76
CA SER A 221 -4.79 30.28 20.75
C SER A 221 -5.51 29.01 21.22
N LYS A 222 -5.89 28.08 20.32
CA LYS A 222 -6.59 26.83 20.70
C LYS A 222 -5.74 25.83 21.50
N HIS A 223 -4.45 25.67 21.17
CA HIS A 223 -3.56 24.78 21.93
C HIS A 223 -3.25 25.31 23.34
N LYS A 224 -3.19 26.65 23.49
CA LYS A 224 -3.11 27.30 24.80
C LYS A 224 -4.43 27.14 25.57
N ASP A 225 -5.58 27.27 24.92
CA ASP A 225 -6.91 27.31 25.55
C ASP A 225 -7.32 26.04 26.32
N VAL A 226 -7.14 24.83 25.77
CA VAL A 226 -7.51 23.59 26.51
C VAL A 226 -6.60 23.38 27.71
N ALA A 227 -5.30 23.58 27.52
CA ALA A 227 -4.29 23.34 28.54
C ALA A 227 -4.25 24.46 29.61
N SER A 228 -4.81 25.64 29.35
CA SER A 228 -4.93 26.75 30.30
C SER A 228 -6.25 26.74 31.08
N LYS A 229 -7.33 26.20 30.51
CA LYS A 229 -8.69 26.18 31.12
C LYS A 229 -9.01 24.91 31.91
N VAL A 230 -8.22 23.85 31.77
CA VAL A 230 -8.38 22.59 32.51
C VAL A 230 -7.34 22.52 33.63
N GLU A 231 -7.81 22.21 34.84
CA GLU A 231 -6.96 22.05 36.01
C GLU A 231 -5.95 20.90 35.83
N ILE A 232 -4.75 21.08 36.39
CA ILE A 232 -3.60 20.19 36.24
C ILE A 232 -3.23 19.66 37.61
N MET A 233 -3.22 18.34 37.76
CA MET A 233 -2.78 17.69 38.99
C MET A 233 -1.36 17.14 38.84
N GLU A 234 -0.58 17.26 39.92
CA GLU A 234 0.68 16.53 40.07
C GLU A 234 0.40 15.07 40.48
N TYR A 235 1.33 14.18 40.15
CA TYR A 235 1.19 12.74 40.35
C TYR A 235 1.14 12.40 41.84
N ASP A 236 -0.01 11.93 42.32
CA ASP A 236 -0.15 11.27 43.62
C ASP A 236 -0.49 9.79 43.40
N SER A 237 0.27 8.91 44.05
CA SER A 237 0.26 7.44 43.87
C SER A 237 -0.79 6.72 44.72
N THR A 238 -1.84 7.39 45.18
CA THR A 238 -2.88 6.74 45.99
C THR A 238 -4.25 6.82 45.30
N THR A 239 -4.68 5.71 44.70
CA THR A 239 -6.02 5.59 44.10
C THR A 239 -6.91 4.78 45.04
N THR A 240 -7.40 5.41 46.09
CA THR A 240 -8.58 4.90 46.82
C THR A 240 -9.81 5.01 45.92
N PHE A 241 -10.68 4.00 45.97
CA PHE A 241 -11.96 4.01 45.27
C PHE A 241 -12.73 5.28 45.67
N ASN A 242 -12.88 6.22 44.75
CA ASN A 242 -13.58 7.48 45.00
C ASN A 242 -14.99 7.38 44.40
N GLN A 243 -16.01 7.25 45.26
CA GLN A 243 -17.43 7.24 44.87
C GLN A 243 -17.78 8.41 43.94
N GLU A 244 -17.16 9.57 44.15
CA GLU A 244 -17.35 10.75 43.31
C GLU A 244 -16.89 10.53 41.86
N ALA A 245 -15.79 9.80 41.64
CA ALA A 245 -15.30 9.49 40.30
C ALA A 245 -16.23 8.51 39.57
N TYR A 246 -16.81 7.57 40.31
CA TYR A 246 -17.82 6.65 39.80
C TYR A 246 -19.10 7.40 39.40
N ASP A 247 -19.63 8.25 40.28
CA ASP A 247 -20.84 9.04 40.01
C ASP A 247 -20.66 9.98 38.80
N LYS A 248 -19.46 10.57 38.66
CA LYS A 248 -19.10 11.37 37.48
C LYS A 248 -19.04 10.53 36.19
N GLY A 249 -18.53 9.30 36.27
CA GLY A 249 -18.53 8.37 35.13
C GLY A 249 -19.94 8.08 34.65
N LYS A 250 -20.81 7.65 35.58
CA LYS A 250 -22.22 7.34 35.30
C LYS A 250 -22.99 8.52 34.73
N ALA A 251 -22.84 9.71 35.31
CA ALA A 251 -23.49 10.92 34.80
C ALA A 251 -23.06 11.28 33.37
N PHE A 252 -21.79 11.01 33.01
CA PHE A 252 -21.29 11.20 31.65
C PHE A 252 -21.83 10.14 30.68
N GLU A 253 -21.86 8.86 31.08
CA GLU A 253 -22.48 7.79 30.30
C GLU A 253 -23.95 8.11 29.97
N GLU A 254 -24.73 8.53 30.96
CA GLU A 254 -26.12 8.96 30.75
C GLU A 254 -26.22 10.16 29.80
N HIS A 255 -25.28 11.10 29.85
CA HIS A 255 -25.23 12.22 28.91
C HIS A 255 -24.98 11.74 27.47
N ILE A 256 -24.04 10.81 27.26
CA ILE A 256 -23.79 10.21 25.95
C ILE A 256 -24.98 9.37 25.47
N ALA A 257 -25.64 8.62 26.36
CA ALA A 257 -26.87 7.90 26.05
C ALA A 257 -27.99 8.85 25.59
N ARG A 258 -28.17 10.00 26.26
CA ARG A 258 -29.11 11.05 25.83
C ARG A 258 -28.75 11.63 24.46
N MET A 259 -27.47 11.80 24.16
CA MET A 259 -27.03 12.25 22.84
C MET A 259 -27.36 11.25 21.73
N PHE A 260 -27.16 9.95 21.94
CA PHE A 260 -27.63 8.93 20.98
C PHE A 260 -29.16 8.87 20.93
N GLY A 261 -29.82 8.97 22.08
CA GLY A 261 -31.28 8.94 22.21
C GLY A 261 -32.01 10.13 21.60
N SER A 262 -31.33 11.25 21.32
CA SER A 262 -31.88 12.36 20.55
C SER A 262 -31.73 12.17 19.02
N GLN A 263 -31.00 11.14 18.59
CA GLN A 263 -30.70 10.79 17.20
C GLN A 263 -31.28 9.40 16.85
N LYS A 264 -32.52 9.12 17.28
CA LYS A 264 -33.13 7.77 17.17
C LYS A 264 -33.30 7.26 15.75
N ASP A 265 -33.41 8.16 14.76
CA ASP A 265 -33.50 7.78 13.36
C ASP A 265 -32.14 7.29 12.82
N ASP A 266 -31.03 7.80 13.36
CA ASP A 266 -29.67 7.49 12.93
C ASP A 266 -29.03 6.34 13.71
N CYS A 267 -29.26 6.29 15.03
CA CYS A 267 -28.61 5.34 15.94
C CYS A 267 -29.56 4.75 16.98
N THR A 268 -29.36 3.47 17.30
CA THR A 268 -30.05 2.75 18.37
C THR A 268 -29.03 2.19 19.36
N ILE A 269 -29.24 2.39 20.67
CA ILE A 269 -28.47 1.71 21.71
C ILE A 269 -28.99 0.27 21.80
N VAL A 270 -28.15 -0.70 21.41
CA VAL A 270 -28.46 -2.13 21.41
C VAL A 270 -28.12 -2.77 22.75
N HIS A 271 -27.01 -2.35 23.34
CA HIS A 271 -26.56 -2.79 24.64
C HIS A 271 -26.08 -1.58 25.43
N TRP A 272 -26.41 -1.56 26.72
CA TRP A 272 -25.88 -0.62 27.69
C TRP A 272 -25.43 -1.41 28.91
N THR A 273 -24.12 -1.49 29.09
CA THR A 273 -23.47 -2.13 30.24
C THR A 273 -23.74 -1.25 31.46
N ASN A 274 -24.69 -1.63 32.30
CA ASN A 274 -24.93 -0.96 33.58
C ASN A 274 -24.27 -1.78 34.66
N ASP A 275 -23.17 -1.28 35.22
CA ASP A 275 -22.44 -2.07 36.20
C ASP A 275 -23.17 -2.12 37.55
N ILE A 276 -23.30 -3.35 38.02
CA ILE A 276 -23.97 -3.78 39.23
C ILE A 276 -22.92 -3.79 40.34
N HIS A 277 -22.39 -2.62 40.71
CA HIS A 277 -21.58 -2.52 41.93
C HIS A 277 -22.38 -2.76 43.24
N THR A 278 -23.61 -3.28 43.14
CA THR A 278 -24.47 -3.71 44.25
C THR A 278 -24.71 -5.23 44.34
N LYS A 279 -24.09 -6.11 43.54
CA LYS A 279 -24.23 -7.57 43.74
C LYS A 279 -23.00 -8.22 44.39
N LYS A 280 -22.75 -7.84 45.66
CA LYS A 280 -21.81 -8.49 46.61
C LYS A 280 -20.35 -8.56 46.12
N LYS A 281 -19.39 -8.31 47.02
CA LYS A 281 -17.96 -8.18 46.73
C LYS A 281 -17.24 -9.39 46.08
N ASP A 282 -17.95 -10.47 45.72
CA ASP A 282 -17.37 -11.76 45.31
C ASP A 282 -17.94 -12.35 44.00
N ILE A 283 -18.75 -11.62 43.23
CA ILE A 283 -19.32 -12.15 41.97
C ILE A 283 -18.64 -11.48 40.77
N TYR A 284 -17.92 -12.29 39.98
CA TYR A 284 -17.37 -11.87 38.70
C TYR A 284 -18.43 -11.95 37.60
N VAL A 285 -18.67 -10.86 36.88
CA VAL A 285 -19.52 -10.83 35.70
C VAL A 285 -18.66 -10.41 34.50
N GLU A 286 -18.53 -11.31 33.53
CA GLU A 286 -17.67 -11.11 32.35
C GLU A 286 -18.06 -9.87 31.53
N SER A 287 -19.36 -9.52 31.50
CA SER A 287 -19.83 -8.35 30.76
C SER A 287 -19.39 -7.01 31.32
N ASP A 288 -18.95 -6.96 32.58
CA ASP A 288 -18.47 -5.72 33.22
C ASP A 288 -17.14 -5.25 32.60
N GLN A 289 -16.48 -6.11 31.84
CA GLN A 289 -15.25 -5.80 31.10
C GLN A 289 -15.51 -5.32 29.67
N ASN A 290 -16.78 -5.32 29.21
CA ASN A 290 -17.15 -4.87 27.88
C ASN A 290 -17.26 -3.33 27.81
N PRO A 291 -17.21 -2.74 26.61
CA PRO A 291 -17.51 -1.32 26.42
C PRO A 291 -18.90 -0.94 26.95
N ASP A 292 -19.05 0.30 27.41
CA ASP A 292 -20.30 0.81 28.01
C ASP A 292 -21.53 0.66 27.09
N PHE A 293 -21.37 0.88 25.79
CA PHE A 293 -22.46 0.77 24.82
C PHE A 293 -22.09 -0.11 23.61
N ILE A 294 -23.10 -0.81 23.08
CA ILE A 294 -23.13 -1.25 21.68
C ILE A 294 -24.20 -0.44 20.98
N ILE A 295 -23.81 0.25 19.91
CA ILE A 295 -24.69 1.12 19.13
C ILE A 295 -24.84 0.53 17.73
N ARG A 296 -26.07 0.51 17.23
CA ARG A 296 -26.37 0.19 15.83
C ARG A 296 -26.66 1.48 15.07
N HIS A 297 -25.94 1.69 13.98
CA HIS A 297 -26.29 2.72 13.01
C HIS A 297 -27.44 2.21 12.13
N ASN A 298 -28.63 2.79 12.26
CA ASN A 298 -29.84 2.28 11.64
C ASN A 298 -29.75 2.23 10.11
N PRO A 299 -29.26 3.26 9.40
CA PRO A 299 -29.20 3.23 7.94
C PRO A 299 -28.34 2.11 7.34
N THR A 300 -27.30 1.65 8.06
CA THR A 300 -26.39 0.61 7.53
C THR A 300 -26.48 -0.72 8.27
N GLY A 301 -27.26 -0.80 9.36
CA GLY A 301 -27.30 -1.95 10.26
C GLY A 301 -25.97 -2.29 10.94
N LYS A 302 -24.95 -1.41 10.85
CA LYS A 302 -23.62 -1.70 11.38
C LYS A 302 -23.57 -1.37 12.86
N GLU A 303 -22.92 -2.25 13.62
CA GLU A 303 -22.72 -2.07 15.05
C GLU A 303 -21.29 -1.61 15.37
N PHE A 304 -21.18 -0.80 16.41
CA PHE A 304 -19.92 -0.34 16.97
C PHE A 304 -20.06 -0.18 18.48
N ALA A 305 -18.96 -0.34 19.20
CA ALA A 305 -18.91 -0.18 20.65
C ALA A 305 -18.42 1.22 21.04
N VAL A 306 -18.95 1.74 22.14
CA VAL A 306 -18.55 3.02 22.72
C VAL A 306 -18.18 2.83 24.18
N GLU A 307 -17.00 3.31 24.53
CA GLU A 307 -16.50 3.41 25.90
C GLU A 307 -16.46 4.89 26.31
N CYS A 308 -17.07 5.24 27.44
CA CYS A 308 -17.17 6.58 27.95
C CYS A 308 -16.14 6.82 29.07
N LYS A 309 -15.40 7.92 28.96
CA LYS A 309 -14.47 8.36 30.01
C LYS A 309 -14.57 9.84 30.25
N PHE A 310 -15.04 10.21 31.44
CA PHE A 310 -14.98 11.58 31.92
C PHE A 310 -13.73 11.82 32.75
N ARG A 311 -13.05 12.95 32.54
CA ARG A 311 -11.91 13.41 33.35
C ARG A 311 -12.06 14.90 33.63
N SER A 312 -12.09 15.27 34.90
CA SER A 312 -12.12 16.68 35.30
C SER A 312 -10.80 17.39 34.99
N HIS A 313 -9.67 16.69 35.05
CA HIS A 313 -8.33 17.28 35.07
C HIS A 313 -7.35 16.56 34.16
N LEU A 314 -6.21 17.22 33.91
CA LEU A 314 -5.06 16.64 33.23
C LEU A 314 -3.93 16.34 34.22
N TRP A 315 -3.08 15.39 33.87
CA TRP A 315 -1.91 15.03 34.64
C TRP A 315 -0.65 15.60 34.02
N LYS A 316 0.29 16.06 34.86
CA LYS A 316 1.66 16.34 34.42
C LYS A 316 2.45 15.02 34.41
N ARG A 317 3.03 14.67 33.27
CA ARG A 317 3.83 13.44 33.16
C ARG A 317 5.16 13.60 33.90
N LYS A 318 5.47 12.67 34.82
CA LYS A 318 6.66 12.68 35.68
C LYS A 318 7.94 12.93 34.86
N GLY A 319 8.77 13.87 35.32
CA GLY A 319 10.03 14.23 34.66
C GLY A 319 9.88 15.06 33.38
N THR A 320 8.68 15.53 33.03
CA THR A 320 8.44 16.37 31.85
C THR A 320 7.44 17.49 32.14
N ASN A 321 7.39 18.51 31.27
CA ASN A 321 6.33 19.52 31.27
C ASN A 321 5.13 19.14 30.39
N GLN A 322 5.03 17.86 29.98
CA GLN A 322 3.94 17.40 29.11
C GLN A 322 2.69 17.08 29.92
N LYS A 323 1.54 17.54 29.41
CA LYS A 323 0.21 17.28 29.97
C LYS A 323 -0.42 16.09 29.25
N VAL A 324 -0.98 15.16 30.03
CA VAL A 324 -1.59 13.92 29.53
C VAL A 324 -2.92 13.65 30.21
N LEU A 325 -3.79 12.91 29.53
CA LEU A 325 -5.03 12.39 30.09
C LEU A 325 -4.89 10.88 30.27
N LYS A 326 -5.13 10.39 31.49
CA LYS A 326 -5.15 8.97 31.82
C LYS A 326 -6.54 8.41 31.66
N TRP A 327 -6.78 7.63 30.60
CA TRP A 327 -8.16 7.22 30.25
C TRP A 327 -8.53 5.81 30.72
N ALA A 328 -7.58 4.87 30.78
CA ALA A 328 -7.82 3.48 31.16
C ALA A 328 -6.56 2.84 31.77
N SER A 329 -6.72 1.70 32.46
CA SER A 329 -5.61 0.81 32.83
C SER A 329 -5.09 0.04 31.61
N HIS A 330 -3.89 -0.56 31.71
CA HIS A 330 -3.37 -1.39 30.62
C HIS A 330 -4.28 -2.59 30.32
N GLU A 331 -4.82 -3.23 31.36
CA GLU A 331 -5.75 -4.37 31.25
C GLU A 331 -7.03 -3.99 30.53
N GLN A 332 -7.64 -2.84 30.86
CA GLN A 332 -8.83 -2.34 30.17
C GLN A 332 -8.58 -2.17 28.66
N ILE A 333 -7.42 -1.61 28.28
CA ILE A 333 -7.05 -1.46 26.87
C ILE A 333 -6.97 -2.82 26.16
N LEU A 334 -6.37 -3.82 26.82
CA LEU A 334 -6.28 -5.18 26.28
C LEU A 334 -7.65 -5.85 26.16
N HIS A 335 -8.54 -5.64 27.14
CA HIS A 335 -9.91 -6.17 27.09
C HIS A 335 -10.68 -5.57 25.91
N TYR A 336 -10.64 -4.26 25.70
CA TYR A 336 -11.33 -3.65 24.57
C TYR A 336 -10.74 -4.06 23.21
N ASP A 337 -9.41 -4.25 23.13
CA ASP A 337 -8.76 -4.74 21.91
C ASP A 337 -9.19 -6.20 21.62
N THR A 338 -9.29 -7.02 22.67
CA THR A 338 -9.77 -8.40 22.58
C THR A 338 -11.24 -8.45 22.18
N PHE A 339 -12.10 -7.66 22.82
CA PHE A 339 -13.51 -7.50 22.48
C PHE A 339 -13.69 -7.10 21.01
N SER A 340 -12.96 -6.06 20.58
CA SER A 340 -13.00 -5.53 19.20
C SER A 340 -12.67 -6.63 18.17
N LYS A 341 -11.64 -7.42 18.44
CA LYS A 341 -11.19 -8.51 17.55
C LYS A 341 -12.17 -9.69 17.55
N GLN A 342 -12.61 -10.16 18.72
CA GLN A 342 -13.48 -11.33 18.84
C GLN A 342 -14.88 -11.05 18.27
N ARG A 343 -15.42 -9.85 18.49
CA ARG A 343 -16.73 -9.44 17.97
C ARG A 343 -16.66 -8.87 16.55
N ASN A 344 -15.47 -8.68 16.00
CA ASN A 344 -15.23 -7.96 14.74
C ASN A 344 -15.97 -6.61 14.70
N MET A 345 -15.86 -5.85 15.78
CA MET A 345 -16.64 -4.65 16.04
C MET A 345 -15.73 -3.48 16.44
N PRO A 346 -15.77 -2.33 15.76
CA PRO A 346 -14.91 -1.21 16.11
C PRO A 346 -15.34 -0.58 17.44
N VAL A 347 -14.35 -0.23 18.27
CA VAL A 347 -14.54 0.42 19.57
C VAL A 347 -14.08 1.87 19.51
N PHE A 348 -14.89 2.79 20.05
CA PHE A 348 -14.60 4.21 20.15
C PHE A 348 -14.60 4.67 21.60
N ILE A 349 -13.61 5.48 21.96
CA ILE A 349 -13.48 6.06 23.28
C ILE A 349 -14.01 7.50 23.22
N VAL A 350 -15.18 7.70 23.81
CA VAL A 350 -15.79 9.03 23.95
C VAL A 350 -15.29 9.64 25.25
N ILE A 351 -14.58 10.76 25.15
CA ILE A 351 -13.93 11.42 26.28
C ILE A 351 -14.54 12.79 26.54
N GLY A 352 -15.02 13.00 27.75
CA GLY A 352 -15.37 14.31 28.29
C GLY A 352 -14.21 14.84 29.16
N LEU A 353 -13.76 16.07 28.89
CA LEU A 353 -12.65 16.70 29.60
C LEU A 353 -13.05 18.05 30.20
N GLY A 354 -12.86 18.21 31.51
CA GLY A 354 -13.20 19.41 32.27
C GLY A 354 -14.71 19.67 32.35
N GLY A 355 -15.10 20.70 33.11
CA GLY A 355 -16.52 21.04 33.30
C GLY A 355 -17.28 20.00 34.14
N LYS A 356 -18.56 19.81 33.85
CA LYS A 356 -19.41 18.80 34.51
C LYS A 356 -19.56 17.56 33.63
N PRO A 357 -19.81 16.36 34.19
CA PRO A 357 -20.05 15.16 33.39
C PRO A 357 -21.16 15.30 32.35
N ASP A 358 -22.25 15.97 32.68
CA ASP A 358 -23.38 16.22 31.79
C ASP A 358 -23.20 17.44 30.86
N GLN A 359 -22.14 18.21 31.09
CA GLN A 359 -21.76 19.37 30.29
C GLN A 359 -20.23 19.53 30.28
N PRO A 360 -19.52 18.58 29.64
CA PRO A 360 -18.07 18.60 29.61
C PRO A 360 -17.56 19.81 28.83
N MET A 361 -16.48 20.42 29.29
CA MET A 361 -15.90 21.60 28.63
C MET A 361 -15.40 21.24 27.21
N PHE A 362 -14.88 20.02 27.05
CA PHE A 362 -14.47 19.47 25.76
C PHE A 362 -14.94 18.02 25.62
N LYS A 363 -15.37 17.65 24.40
CA LYS A 363 -15.76 16.28 24.03
C LYS A 363 -14.89 15.78 22.88
N PHE A 364 -14.51 14.51 22.93
CA PHE A 364 -13.71 13.85 21.90
C PHE A 364 -14.20 12.44 21.63
N CYS A 365 -14.00 11.94 20.42
CA CYS A 365 -14.37 10.58 20.02
C CYS A 365 -13.19 9.90 19.30
N ILE A 366 -12.40 9.13 20.05
CA ILE A 366 -11.12 8.57 19.59
C ILE A 366 -11.32 7.08 19.29
N PRO A 367 -11.02 6.59 18.07
CA PRO A 367 -11.05 5.16 17.81
C PRO A 367 -9.99 4.43 18.66
N LEU A 368 -10.32 3.26 19.21
CA LEU A 368 -9.45 2.48 20.08
C LEU A 368 -8.06 2.24 19.46
N GLU A 369 -8.02 2.02 18.14
CA GLU A 369 -6.78 1.86 17.37
C GLU A 369 -5.78 3.03 17.50
N LYS A 370 -6.23 4.21 17.94
CA LYS A 370 -5.38 5.39 18.21
C LYS A 370 -5.20 5.68 19.70
N ALA A 371 -5.99 5.07 20.58
CA ALA A 371 -5.92 5.21 22.04
C ALA A 371 -5.11 4.07 22.70
N ARG A 372 -3.96 3.69 22.14
CA ARG A 372 -3.23 2.46 22.55
C ARG A 372 -2.43 2.57 23.85
N TYR A 373 -2.39 3.73 24.48
CA TYR A 373 -1.58 4.00 25.67
C TYR A 373 -2.46 4.56 26.78
N VAL A 374 -2.09 4.25 28.02
CA VAL A 374 -2.77 4.74 29.24
C VAL A 374 -2.78 6.28 29.27
N ASP A 375 -1.63 6.88 28.96
CA ASP A 375 -1.45 8.33 28.88
C ASP A 375 -1.67 8.82 27.45
N LEU A 376 -2.69 9.66 27.23
CA LEU A 376 -2.95 10.30 25.95
C LEU A 376 -2.50 11.76 25.95
N PHE A 377 -1.69 12.13 24.97
CA PHE A 377 -1.26 13.53 24.77
C PHE A 377 -2.39 14.40 24.23
N ILE A 378 -2.48 15.64 24.70
CA ILE A 378 -3.49 16.63 24.25
C ILE A 378 -3.50 16.82 22.72
N SER A 379 -2.34 16.68 22.07
CA SER A 379 -2.22 16.74 20.61
C SER A 379 -3.07 15.69 19.87
N LEU A 380 -3.36 14.54 20.49
CA LEU A 380 -4.23 13.51 19.92
C LEU A 380 -5.68 14.00 19.82
N PHE A 381 -6.18 14.65 20.86
CA PHE A 381 -7.59 15.05 21.01
C PHE A 381 -8.05 16.02 19.94
N TYR A 382 -7.19 16.96 19.51
CA TYR A 382 -7.51 17.91 18.43
C TYR A 382 -7.77 17.25 17.07
N ARG A 383 -7.36 15.98 16.89
CA ARG A 383 -7.64 15.22 15.65
C ARG A 383 -9.02 14.56 15.66
N TYR A 384 -9.68 14.53 16.80
CA TYR A 384 -10.91 13.78 17.07
C TYR A 384 -11.91 14.56 17.95
N PRO A 385 -12.22 15.85 17.65
CA PRO A 385 -13.25 16.57 18.38
C PRO A 385 -14.62 15.92 18.14
N LEU A 386 -15.43 15.83 19.20
CA LEU A 386 -16.82 15.39 19.12
C LEU A 386 -17.72 16.61 19.21
N GLY A 387 -18.62 16.75 18.23
CA GLY A 387 -19.63 17.82 18.20
C GLY A 387 -20.81 17.54 19.11
N ASP A 388 -21.93 18.19 18.83
CA ASP A 388 -23.20 17.97 19.55
C ASP A 388 -24.05 16.84 18.98
N LYS A 389 -23.60 16.23 17.87
CA LYS A 389 -24.24 15.09 17.21
C LYS A 389 -23.19 14.03 16.89
N PHE A 390 -23.63 12.79 16.81
CA PHE A 390 -22.81 11.65 16.42
C PHE A 390 -23.01 11.38 14.93
N ILE A 391 -21.91 11.29 14.18
CA ILE A 391 -21.95 11.01 12.75
C ILE A 391 -21.20 9.70 12.52
N TRP A 392 -21.92 8.70 12.00
CA TRP A 392 -21.33 7.44 11.58
C TRP A 392 -21.07 7.44 10.07
N GLY A 393 -19.84 7.10 9.65
CA GLY A 393 -19.53 6.99 8.23
C GLY A 393 -18.18 6.32 7.96
N ASN A 394 -18.14 5.46 6.94
CA ASN A 394 -16.93 4.72 6.54
C ASN A 394 -16.23 3.96 7.71
N GLY A 395 -17.00 3.44 8.68
CA GLY A 395 -16.45 2.74 9.85
C GLY A 395 -15.83 3.65 10.91
N MET A 396 -16.16 4.94 10.90
CA MET A 396 -15.72 5.93 11.88
C MET A 396 -16.93 6.61 12.54
N LEU A 397 -16.84 6.81 13.85
CA LEU A 397 -17.73 7.65 14.64
C LEU A 397 -17.04 9.02 14.90
N SER A 398 -17.73 10.12 14.63
CA SER A 398 -17.22 11.50 14.84
C SER A 398 -18.26 12.49 15.30
#